data_AF-A0A7M3WTN0-F1
#
_entry.id   AF-A0A7M3WTN0-F1
#
_cell.length_a   1.000
_cell.length_b   1.000
_cell.length_c   1.000
_cell.angle_alpha   90.00
_cell.angle_beta   90.00
_cell.angle_gamma   90.00
#
_symmetry.space_group_name_H-M   'P 1'
#
loop_
_entity.id
_entity.type
_entity.pdbx_description
1 polymer ?
#
loop_
_entity_poly.entity_id
_entity_poly.type
_entity_poly.pdbx_seq_one_letter_code
_entity_poly.pdbx_strand_id
1 'polypeptide(L)'
;MIWDPGLNQGNLVVVGGLIAVLLLLSTRAKVLDQSGMVAAVVLAALVGGLGHWTWLLLLLSFLASSHLATKHRFEEKAAKGMCESSDGSRRWTNVVANGGMPGLVVLVAFFLDAHGTGLWVFAAAVAVAT
;
A
#
# COMPACT_ATOMS: atom_id res chain seq x y z
N MET A 1 8.13 3.14 21.75
CA MET A 1 7.54 1.82 22.07
C MET A 1 6.85 1.29 20.82
N ILE A 2 6.51 -0.01 20.72
CA ILE A 2 5.91 -0.61 19.50
C ILE A 2 4.58 0.04 19.08
N TRP A 3 3.92 0.73 20.01
CA TRP A 3 2.64 1.41 19.82
C TRP A 3 2.78 2.89 19.44
N ASP A 4 3.99 3.44 19.53
CA ASP A 4 4.23 4.82 19.15
C ASP A 4 4.43 4.89 17.64
N PRO A 5 3.81 5.88 16.96
CA PRO A 5 4.07 6.14 15.55
C PRO A 5 5.44 6.78 15.31
N GLY A 6 5.81 6.93 14.03
CA GLY A 6 7.02 7.59 13.58
C GLY A 6 8.28 6.73 13.64
N LEU A 7 9.43 7.40 13.55
CA LEU A 7 10.76 6.79 13.38
C LEU A 7 11.34 6.24 14.70
N ASN A 8 10.59 5.39 15.38
CA ASN A 8 11.06 4.70 16.58
C ASN A 8 11.47 3.25 16.30
N GLN A 9 12.37 2.71 17.12
CA GLN A 9 12.95 1.38 16.91
C GLN A 9 11.89 0.27 16.84
N GLY A 10 10.86 0.31 17.70
CA GLY A 10 9.81 -0.71 17.73
C GLY A 10 9.01 -0.74 16.43
N ASN A 11 8.55 0.43 15.98
CA ASN A 11 7.82 0.58 14.73
C ASN A 11 8.67 0.14 13.53
N LEU A 12 9.92 0.61 13.44
CA LEU A 12 10.80 0.31 12.30
C LEU A 12 11.15 -1.18 12.17
N VAL A 13 11.29 -1.92 13.27
CA VAL A 13 11.50 -3.38 13.24
C VAL A 13 10.31 -4.10 12.64
N VAL A 14 9.09 -3.72 13.05
CA VAL A 14 7.85 -4.33 12.51
C VAL A 14 7.68 -3.98 11.04
N VAL A 15 7.89 -2.72 10.67
CA VAL A 15 7.82 -2.24 9.28
C VAL A 15 8.83 -2.97 8.40
N GLY A 16 10.09 -3.11 8.86
CA GLY A 16 11.11 -3.87 8.15
C GLY A 16 10.71 -5.34 7.94
N GLY A 17 10.13 -5.97 8.97
CA GLY A 17 9.57 -7.31 8.87
C GLY A 17 8.44 -7.42 7.83
N LEU A 18 7.50 -6.48 7.83
CA LEU A 18 6.40 -6.42 6.86
C LEU A 18 6.91 -6.21 5.42
N ILE A 19 7.91 -5.34 5.22
CA ILE A 19 8.55 -5.13 3.91
C ILE A 19 9.25 -6.42 3.45
N ALA A 20 9.96 -7.11 4.34
CA ALA A 20 10.61 -8.39 4.01
C ALA A 20 9.58 -9.46 3.59
N VAL A 21 8.46 -9.56 4.31
CA VAL A 21 7.34 -10.45 3.94
C VAL A 21 6.75 -10.06 2.59
N LEU A 22 6.53 -8.76 2.35
CA LEU A 22 6.02 -8.25 1.08
C LEU A 22 6.95 -8.62 -0.10
N LEU A 23 8.26 -8.45 0.07
CA LEU A 23 9.27 -8.85 -0.92
C LEU A 23 9.26 -10.37 -1.16
N LEU A 24 9.19 -11.18 -0.10
CA LEU A 24 9.16 -12.64 -0.20
C LEU A 24 7.90 -13.13 -0.94
N LEU A 25 6.73 -12.57 -0.63
CA LEU A 25 5.47 -12.93 -1.29
C LEU A 25 5.46 -12.47 -2.75
N SER A 26 5.90 -11.24 -3.01
CA SER A 26 5.96 -10.67 -4.36
C SER A 26 6.86 -11.50 -5.28
N THR A 27 8.05 -11.88 -4.80
CA THR A 27 9.00 -12.70 -5.57
C THR A 27 8.47 -14.11 -5.84
N ARG A 28 7.83 -14.75 -4.85
CA ARG A 28 7.25 -16.10 -5.03
C ARG A 28 6.06 -16.14 -5.97
N ALA A 29 5.17 -15.16 -5.88
CA ALA A 29 3.93 -15.18 -6.63
C ALA A 29 4.05 -14.52 -8.03
N LYS A 30 5.24 -14.01 -8.42
CA LYS A 30 5.50 -13.28 -9.68
C LYS A 30 4.47 -12.17 -9.96
N VAL A 31 3.91 -11.58 -8.90
CA VAL A 31 2.74 -10.69 -8.98
C VAL A 31 3.16 -9.30 -9.45
N LEU A 32 4.37 -8.83 -9.10
CA LEU A 32 4.87 -7.50 -9.46
C LEU A 32 6.13 -7.55 -10.34
N ASP A 33 6.23 -6.58 -11.24
CA ASP A 33 7.46 -6.24 -11.96
C ASP A 33 8.48 -5.64 -11.00
N GLN A 34 9.74 -5.56 -11.44
CA GLN A 34 10.79 -4.81 -10.74
C GLN A 34 10.35 -3.38 -10.38
N SER A 35 9.68 -2.66 -11.29
CA SER A 35 9.21 -1.27 -11.04
C SER A 35 8.07 -1.20 -10.02
N GLY A 36 7.11 -2.12 -10.08
CA GLY A 36 6.01 -2.20 -9.11
C GLY A 36 6.52 -2.55 -7.71
N MET A 37 7.47 -3.47 -7.60
CA MET A 37 8.08 -3.84 -6.32
C MET A 37 8.78 -2.65 -5.66
N VAL A 38 9.56 -1.89 -6.43
CA VAL A 38 10.23 -0.68 -5.91
C VAL A 38 9.20 0.32 -5.40
N ALA A 39 8.14 0.60 -6.17
CA ALA A 39 7.07 1.50 -5.74
C ALA A 39 6.39 1.01 -4.45
N ALA A 40 6.11 -0.30 -4.33
CA ALA A 40 5.48 -0.88 -3.15
C ALA A 40 6.38 -0.79 -1.91
N VAL A 41 7.69 -1.04 -2.05
CA VAL A 41 8.65 -0.93 -0.95
C VAL A 41 8.79 0.52 -0.49
N VAL A 42 8.90 1.47 -1.43
CA VAL A 42 8.99 2.90 -1.10
C VAL A 42 7.74 3.35 -0.35
N LEU A 43 6.55 3.01 -0.85
CA LEU A 43 5.30 3.34 -0.20
C LEU A 43 5.18 2.68 1.18
N ALA A 44 5.59 1.42 1.31
CA ALA A 44 5.58 0.71 2.59
C ALA A 44 6.52 1.32 3.61
N ALA A 45 7.72 1.72 3.19
CA ALA A 45 8.70 2.41 4.03
C ALA A 45 8.19 3.79 4.47
N LEU A 46 7.56 4.55 3.57
CA LEU A 46 6.96 5.85 3.90
C LEU A 46 5.82 5.70 4.89
N VAL A 47 4.81 4.89 4.56
CA VAL A 47 3.59 4.73 5.35
C VAL A 47 3.87 4.08 6.71
N GLY A 48 4.67 3.01 6.72
CA GLY A 48 5.04 2.32 7.94
C GLY A 48 6.01 3.13 8.80
N GLY A 49 7.05 3.68 8.19
CA GLY A 49 8.14 4.35 8.91
C GLY A 49 7.74 5.72 9.47
N LEU A 50 7.11 6.57 8.66
CA LEU A 50 6.69 7.91 9.08
C LEU A 50 5.32 7.89 9.78
N GLY A 51 4.46 6.94 9.43
CA GLY A 51 3.20 6.68 10.10
C GLY A 51 3.37 5.65 11.21
N HIS A 52 2.81 4.46 11.01
CA HIS A 52 2.90 3.34 11.95
C HIS A 52 2.68 2.03 11.21
N TRP A 53 3.22 0.92 11.73
CA TRP A 53 3.05 -0.40 11.12
C TRP A 53 1.57 -0.82 10.96
N THR A 54 0.67 -0.32 11.82
CA THR A 54 -0.78 -0.57 11.66
C THR A 54 -1.37 0.15 10.46
N TRP A 55 -0.86 1.33 10.10
CA TRP A 55 -1.29 2.08 8.90
C TRP A 55 -0.83 1.35 7.64
N LEU A 56 0.38 0.80 7.69
CA LEU A 56 0.90 -0.06 6.63
C LEU A 56 0.03 -1.31 6.46
N LEU A 57 -0.34 -2.00 7.54
CA LEU A 57 -1.24 -3.15 7.46
C LEU A 57 -2.61 -2.80 6.88
N LEU A 58 -3.18 -1.66 7.26
CA LEU A 58 -4.44 -1.17 6.72
C LEU A 58 -4.35 -0.98 5.20
N LEU A 59 -3.31 -0.28 4.73
CA LEU A 59 -3.06 -0.05 3.31
C LEU A 59 -2.82 -1.36 2.53
N LEU A 60 -2.00 -2.26 3.07
CA LEU A 60 -1.71 -3.56 2.44
C LEU A 60 -2.95 -4.44 2.36
N SER A 61 -3.79 -4.43 3.39
CA SER A 61 -5.05 -5.19 3.42
C SER A 61 -6.00 -4.68 2.34
N PHE A 62 -6.16 -3.35 2.24
CA PHE A 62 -6.97 -2.74 1.21
C PHE A 62 -6.47 -3.06 -0.20
N LEU A 63 -5.16 -2.89 -0.44
CA LEU A 63 -4.56 -3.16 -1.75
C LEU A 63 -4.69 -4.64 -2.14
N ALA A 64 -4.52 -5.56 -1.19
CA ALA A 64 -4.71 -6.98 -1.42
C ALA A 64 -6.18 -7.32 -1.76
N SER A 65 -7.13 -6.74 -1.03
CA SER A 65 -8.57 -6.90 -1.29
C SER A 65 -8.96 -6.33 -2.66
N SER A 66 -8.48 -5.13 -3.01
CA SER A 66 -8.73 -4.50 -4.32
C SER A 66 -8.13 -5.33 -5.46
N HIS A 67 -6.90 -5.81 -5.32
CA HIS A 67 -6.27 -6.69 -6.31
C HIS A 67 -7.06 -7.98 -6.54
N LEU A 68 -7.54 -8.61 -5.46
CA LEU A 68 -8.34 -9.83 -5.55
C LEU A 68 -9.70 -9.56 -6.20
N ALA A 69 -10.36 -8.44 -5.87
CA ALA A 69 -11.63 -8.03 -6.47
C ALA A 69 -11.50 -7.77 -7.98
N THR A 70 -10.41 -7.15 -8.42
CA THR A 70 -10.13 -6.89 -9.83
C THR A 70 -9.86 -8.18 -10.60
N LYS A 71 -9.11 -9.12 -10.02
CA LYS A 71 -8.83 -10.43 -10.62
C LYS A 71 -10.06 -11.34 -10.66
N HIS A 72 -11.03 -11.15 -9.76
CA HIS A 72 -12.25 -11.94 -9.74
C HIS A 72 -13.01 -11.79 -11.06
N ARG A 73 -13.21 -12.93 -11.75
CA ARG A 73 -13.88 -13.04 -13.07
C ARG A 73 -13.24 -12.16 -14.15
N PHE A 74 -11.92 -12.01 -14.13
CA PHE A 74 -11.20 -11.22 -15.13
C PHE A 74 -11.49 -11.71 -16.57
N GLU A 75 -11.51 -13.02 -16.80
CA GLU A 75 -11.79 -13.60 -18.12
C GLU A 75 -13.18 -13.24 -18.67
N GLU A 76 -14.21 -13.23 -17.82
CA GLU A 76 -15.57 -12.80 -18.21
C GLU A 76 -15.64 -11.29 -18.50
N LYS A 77 -14.88 -10.47 -17.74
CA LYS A 77 -14.81 -9.01 -17.94
C LYS A 77 -14.05 -8.64 -19.21
N ALA A 78 -12.96 -9.36 -19.49
CA ALA A 78 -12.15 -9.22 -20.69
C ALA A 78 -12.93 -9.63 -21.93
N ALA A 79 -13.67 -10.76 -21.87
CA ALA A 79 -14.53 -11.21 -22.96
C ALA A 79 -15.66 -10.22 -23.30
N LYS A 80 -16.07 -9.39 -22.34
CA LYS A 80 -17.08 -8.33 -22.52
C LYS A 80 -16.49 -6.99 -23.00
N GLY A 81 -15.19 -6.92 -23.27
CA GLY A 81 -14.51 -5.69 -23.71
C GLY A 81 -14.49 -4.58 -22.65
N MET A 82 -14.72 -4.91 -21.37
CA MET A 82 -14.77 -3.93 -20.26
C MET A 82 -13.38 -3.72 -19.61
N CYS A 83 -12.31 -4.19 -20.24
CA CYS A 83 -10.94 -4.06 -19.74
C CYS A 83 -10.20 -2.95 -20.49
N GLU A 84 -9.78 -1.91 -19.76
CA GLU A 84 -9.05 -0.74 -20.31
C GLU A 84 -7.57 -1.04 -20.61
N SER A 85 -7.03 -2.15 -20.10
CA SER A 85 -5.65 -2.62 -20.35
C SER A 85 -5.63 -4.07 -20.81
N SER A 86 -4.74 -4.39 -21.75
CA SER A 86 -4.63 -5.70 -22.41
C SER A 86 -4.10 -6.81 -21.50
N ASP A 87 -3.55 -6.49 -20.33
CA ASP A 87 -2.94 -7.44 -19.39
C ASP A 87 -3.30 -7.16 -17.91
N GLY A 88 -4.14 -6.15 -17.64
CA GLY A 88 -4.47 -5.72 -16.28
C GLY A 88 -3.27 -5.10 -15.52
N SER A 89 -2.16 -4.80 -16.20
CA SER A 89 -0.86 -4.53 -15.59
C SER A 89 -0.41 -3.10 -15.85
N ARG A 90 -0.85 -2.22 -14.95
CA ARG A 90 -0.25 -0.91 -14.71
C ARG A 90 0.42 -0.97 -13.34
N ARG A 91 1.39 -1.90 -13.19
CA ARG A 91 1.83 -2.45 -11.88
C ARG A 91 2.38 -1.41 -10.91
N TRP A 92 3.20 -0.46 -11.34
CA TRP A 92 3.68 0.63 -10.46
C TRP A 92 2.71 1.81 -10.38
N THR A 93 2.04 2.15 -11.49
CA THR A 93 1.03 3.21 -11.54
C THR A 93 -0.16 2.92 -10.63
N ASN A 94 -0.52 1.64 -10.44
CA ASN A 94 -1.58 1.24 -9.52
C ASN A 94 -1.18 1.47 -8.05
N VAL A 95 0.08 1.19 -7.72
CA VAL A 95 0.62 1.45 -6.38
C VAL A 95 0.68 2.94 -6.09
N VAL A 96 1.07 3.75 -7.09
CA VAL A 96 1.11 5.22 -6.93
C VAL A 96 -0.30 5.82 -6.91
N ALA A 97 -1.23 5.34 -7.74
CA ALA A 97 -2.61 5.84 -7.76
C ALA A 97 -3.32 5.55 -6.43
N ASN A 98 -3.22 4.32 -5.93
CA ASN A 98 -3.87 3.92 -4.68
C ASN A 98 -3.10 4.39 -3.43
N GLY A 99 -1.78 4.50 -3.54
CA GLY A 99 -0.88 4.83 -2.43
C GLY A 99 -0.52 6.30 -2.31
N GLY A 100 -0.71 7.10 -3.35
CA GLY A 100 -0.27 8.49 -3.39
C GLY A 100 -0.95 9.35 -2.34
N MET A 101 -2.28 9.34 -2.29
CA MET A 101 -3.03 10.13 -1.31
C MET A 101 -2.76 9.66 0.14
N PRO A 102 -2.83 8.35 0.46
CA PRO A 102 -2.40 7.86 1.78
C PRO A 102 -0.96 8.24 2.15
N GLY A 103 -0.04 8.20 1.18
CA GLY A 103 1.36 8.61 1.37
C GLY A 103 1.50 10.10 1.72
N LEU A 104 0.74 10.97 1.04
CA LEU A 104 0.70 12.40 1.37
C LEU A 104 0.13 12.65 2.77
N VAL A 105 -0.93 11.95 3.16
CA VAL A 105 -1.50 12.08 4.51
C VAL A 105 -0.49 11.69 5.58
N VAL A 106 0.28 10.62 5.37
CA VAL A 106 1.35 10.21 6.29
C VAL A 106 2.42 11.30 6.42
N LEU A 107 2.85 11.91 5.31
CA LEU A 107 3.83 13.01 5.37
C LEU A 107 3.31 14.17 6.20
N VAL A 108 2.06 14.62 5.95
CA VAL A 108 1.44 15.70 6.71
C VAL A 108 1.31 15.34 8.19
N ALA A 109 0.82 14.13 8.50
CA ALA A 109 0.66 13.67 9.86
C ALA A 109 2.00 13.62 10.61
N PHE A 110 3.08 13.19 9.94
CA PHE A 110 4.41 13.15 10.52
C PHE A 110 4.99 14.55 10.80
N PHE A 111 4.90 15.47 9.84
CA PHE A 111 5.46 16.82 10.01
C PHE A 111 4.69 17.68 11.01
N LEU A 112 3.38 17.44 11.17
CA LEU A 112 2.54 18.17 12.12
C LEU A 112 2.42 17.49 13.48
N ASP A 113 3.13 16.37 13.71
CA ASP A 113 3.00 15.52 14.90
C ASP A 113 1.54 15.14 15.22
N ALA A 114 0.77 14.90 14.16
CA ALA A 114 -0.67 14.76 14.20
C ALA A 114 -1.13 13.32 13.93
N HIS A 115 -0.33 12.31 14.28
CA HIS A 115 -0.62 10.90 13.98
C HIS A 115 -1.99 10.44 14.49
N GLY A 116 -2.42 10.89 15.67
CA GLY A 116 -3.73 10.54 16.23
C GLY A 116 -4.90 10.90 15.31
N THR A 117 -4.96 12.15 14.85
CA THR A 117 -5.98 12.61 13.90
C THR A 117 -5.70 12.13 12.47
N GLY A 118 -4.42 12.05 12.12
CA GLY A 118 -3.93 11.64 10.80
C GLY A 118 -4.36 10.22 10.42
N LEU A 119 -4.50 9.31 11.39
CA LEU A 119 -4.99 7.94 11.13
C LEU A 119 -6.39 7.95 10.50
N TRP A 120 -7.30 8.81 10.96
CA TRP A 120 -8.66 8.85 10.44
C TRP A 120 -8.70 9.38 9.01
N VAL A 121 -7.90 10.42 8.74
CA VAL A 121 -7.75 10.99 7.39
C VAL A 121 -7.08 9.97 6.47
N PHE A 122 -6.10 9.22 6.98
CA PHE A 122 -5.40 8.18 6.25
C PHE A 122 -6.35 7.04 5.87
N ALA A 123 -7.14 6.55 6.83
CA ALA A 123 -8.13 5.49 6.57
C ALA A 123 -9.17 5.95 5.53
N ALA A 124 -9.63 7.19 5.59
CA ALA A 124 -10.50 7.77 4.58
C ALA A 124 -9.82 7.85 3.20
N ALA A 125 -8.56 8.28 3.14
CA ALA A 125 -7.79 8.32 1.90
C ALA A 125 -7.59 6.93 1.29
N VAL A 126 -7.36 5.90 2.11
CA VAL A 126 -7.28 4.51 1.65
C VAL A 126 -8.63 4.02 1.14
N ALA A 127 -9.73 4.35 1.83
CA ALA A 127 -11.07 3.90 1.42
C ALA A 127 -11.55 4.49 0.08
N VAL A 128 -11.07 5.69 -0.29
CA VAL A 128 -11.41 6.37 -1.54
C VAL A 128 -10.46 6.00 -2.69
N ALA A 129 -9.34 5.32 -2.40
CA ALA A 129 -8.40 4.89 -3.42
C ALA A 129 -9.05 3.92 -4.43
N THR A 130 -8.85 4.17 -5.73
CA THR A 130 -9.45 3.43 -6.86
C THR A 130 -8.40 2.81 -7.76
#